data_AF-A0A835LX00-F1
#
_entry.id   AF-A0A835LX00-F1
#
_cell.length_a   1.000
_cell.length_b   1.000
_cell.length_c   1.000
_cell.angle_alpha   90.00
_cell.angle_beta   90.00
_cell.angle_gamma   90.00
#
_symmetry.space_group_name_H-M   'P 1'
#
loop_
_entity.id
_entity.type
_entity.pdbx_description
1 polymer ?
#
loop_
_entity_poly.entity_id
_entity_poly.type
_entity_poly.pdbx_seq_one_letter_code
_entity_poly.pdbx_strand_id
1 'polypeptide(L)'
;MPKSKRELDKLYQKFGENVLDATKKFENLITDKKDIEGLPASALGLAAQTTVSKGHENATAENGPWIITLDAPSFLPVMQHALNRPLREEVYRAYVTRASSGDFDNTPIINQILKLRFCNSFFCQHKWTVSRDFSLPILCNPVFAK
;
A
#
# COMPACT_ATOMS: atom_id res chain seq x y z
N MET A 1 -8.86 21.95 -16.70
CA MET A 1 -7.70 21.08 -16.42
C MET A 1 -7.58 20.06 -17.55
N PRO A 2 -6.38 19.83 -18.13
CA PRO A 2 -6.21 18.86 -19.21
C PRO A 2 -6.65 17.48 -18.73
N LYS A 3 -7.38 16.74 -19.58
CA LYS A 3 -8.02 15.46 -19.23
C LYS A 3 -7.06 14.47 -18.56
N SER A 4 -5.78 14.47 -18.94
CA SER A 4 -4.75 13.58 -18.39
C SER A 4 -4.38 13.83 -16.92
N LYS A 5 -4.47 15.07 -16.42
CA LYS A 5 -4.18 15.38 -15.01
C LYS A 5 -5.29 14.85 -14.10
N ARG A 6 -6.55 15.06 -14.50
CA ARG A 6 -7.72 14.57 -13.76
C ARG A 6 -7.73 13.05 -13.61
N GLU A 7 -7.36 12.31 -14.66
CA GLU A 7 -7.28 10.85 -14.60
C GLU A 7 -6.12 10.37 -13.71
N LEU A 8 -4.97 11.06 -13.72
CA LEU A 8 -3.89 10.79 -12.77
C LEU A 8 -4.34 11.01 -11.32
N ASP A 9 -5.02 12.12 -11.03
CA ASP A 9 -5.50 12.43 -9.68
C ASP A 9 -6.46 11.34 -9.16
N LYS A 10 -7.36 10.85 -10.02
CA LYS A 10 -8.25 9.71 -9.71
C LYS A 10 -7.49 8.42 -9.43
N LEU A 11 -6.46 8.11 -10.22
CA LEU A 11 -5.66 6.91 -10.02
C LEU A 11 -4.86 6.96 -8.72
N TYR A 12 -4.33 8.12 -8.32
CA TYR A 12 -3.68 8.25 -7.01
C TYR A 12 -4.66 8.10 -5.85
N GLN A 13 -5.85 8.68 -5.99
CA GLN A 13 -6.90 8.51 -4.99
C GLN A 13 -7.24 7.02 -4.84
N LYS A 14 -7.51 6.33 -5.95
CA LYS A 14 -7.82 4.89 -5.93
C LYS A 14 -6.67 4.04 -5.38
N PHE A 15 -5.42 4.38 -5.71
CA PHE A 15 -4.25 3.72 -5.16
C PHE A 15 -4.21 3.82 -3.63
N GLY A 16 -4.45 5.02 -3.08
CA GLY A 16 -4.47 5.26 -1.64
C GLY A 16 -5.62 4.54 -0.93
N GLU A 17 -6.82 4.57 -1.51
CA GLU A 17 -7.99 3.84 -1.01
C GLU A 17 -7.70 2.33 -0.92
N ASN A 18 -7.16 1.73 -1.99
CA ASN A 18 -6.81 0.32 -2.01
C ASN A 18 -5.77 -0.05 -0.94
N VAL A 19 -4.76 0.80 -0.70
CA VAL A 19 -3.77 0.58 0.37
C VAL A 19 -4.41 0.62 1.75
N LEU A 20 -5.30 1.58 1.98
CA LEU A 20 -6.02 1.73 3.24
C LEU A 20 -6.94 0.53 3.50
N ASP A 21 -7.70 0.11 2.49
CA ASP A 21 -8.64 -1.00 2.61
C ASP A 21 -7.89 -2.34 2.77
N ALA A 22 -6.79 -2.55 2.05
CA ALA A 22 -5.94 -3.73 2.24
C ALA A 22 -5.31 -3.77 3.64
N THR A 23 -4.94 -2.61 4.21
CA THR A 23 -4.40 -2.53 5.57
C THR A 23 -5.47 -2.87 6.61
N LYS A 24 -6.70 -2.35 6.43
CA LYS A 24 -7.84 -2.60 7.34
C LYS A 24 -8.40 -4.01 7.27
N LYS A 25 -8.30 -4.67 6.10
CA LYS A 25 -8.82 -6.03 5.88
C LYS A 25 -8.03 -7.10 6.63
N PHE A 26 -6.74 -6.86 6.90
CA PHE A 26 -5.93 -7.83 7.60
C PHE A 26 -6.16 -7.77 9.11
N GLU A 27 -6.56 -8.90 9.67
CA GLU A 27 -6.75 -9.12 11.09
C GLU A 27 -6.22 -10.50 11.43
N ASN A 28 -5.25 -10.58 12.34
CA ASN A 28 -4.76 -11.85 12.87
C ASN A 28 -5.15 -11.96 14.35
N LEU A 29 -6.13 -12.80 14.65
CA LEU A 29 -6.63 -13.04 16.00
C LEU A 29 -5.75 -14.08 16.70
N ILE A 30 -4.98 -13.63 17.69
CA ILE A 30 -4.12 -14.47 18.51
C ILE A 30 -4.84 -14.78 19.82
N THR A 31 -4.90 -16.07 20.16
CA THR A 31 -5.53 -16.57 21.39
C THR A 31 -4.52 -17.20 22.34
N ASP A 32 -3.42 -17.77 21.83
CA ASP A 32 -2.36 -18.34 22.66
C ASP A 32 -1.40 -17.25 23.12
N LYS A 33 -1.20 -17.17 24.45
CA LYS A 33 -0.26 -16.24 25.08
C LYS A 33 1.19 -16.51 24.68
N LYS A 34 1.53 -17.72 24.24
CA LYS A 34 2.89 -18.04 23.75
C LYS A 34 3.22 -17.33 22.45
N ASP A 35 2.21 -17.04 21.63
CA ASP A 35 2.44 -16.44 20.30
C ASP A 35 2.79 -14.95 20.38
N ILE A 36 2.42 -14.29 21.48
CA ILE A 36 2.72 -12.87 21.73
C ILE A 36 3.98 -12.65 22.57
N GLU A 37 4.77 -13.69 22.84
CA GLU A 37 5.94 -13.60 23.70
C GLU A 37 6.95 -12.58 23.15
N GLY A 38 7.46 -11.72 24.04
CA GLY A 38 8.39 -10.65 23.71
C GLY A 38 7.74 -9.30 23.36
N LEU A 39 6.45 -9.27 23.02
CA LEU A 39 5.77 -8.00 22.72
C LEU A 39 5.72 -7.06 23.95
N PRO A 40 6.00 -5.76 23.78
CA PRO A 40 5.92 -4.81 24.88
C PRO A 40 4.47 -4.60 25.31
N ALA A 41 4.27 -4.27 26.59
CA ALA A 41 2.93 -4.07 27.17
C ALA A 41 2.11 -3.02 26.42
N SER A 42 2.75 -1.99 25.85
CA SER A 42 2.08 -0.98 25.02
C SER A 42 1.47 -1.57 23.74
N ALA A 43 2.18 -2.48 23.07
CA ALA A 43 1.67 -3.16 21.87
C ALA A 43 0.54 -4.13 22.21
N LEU A 44 0.68 -4.86 23.33
CA LEU A 44 -0.37 -5.75 23.82
C LEU A 44 -1.64 -4.99 24.22
N GLY A 45 -1.49 -3.82 24.85
CA GLY A 45 -2.61 -2.94 25.19
C GLY A 45 -3.34 -2.43 23.95
N LEU A 46 -2.60 -2.00 22.92
CA LEU A 46 -3.19 -1.57 21.65
C LEU A 46 -3.91 -2.73 20.93
N ALA A 47 -3.30 -3.91 20.89
CA ALA A 47 -3.90 -5.09 20.27
C ALA A 47 -5.17 -5.51 21.03
N ALA A 48 -5.16 -5.51 22.36
CA ALA A 48 -6.34 -5.79 23.16
C ALA A 48 -7.46 -4.77 22.92
N GLN A 49 -7.16 -3.46 22.89
CA GLN A 49 -8.14 -2.41 22.56
C GLN A 49 -8.74 -2.59 21.16
N THR A 50 -7.91 -2.95 20.18
CA THR A 50 -8.38 -3.29 18.83
C THR A 50 -9.34 -4.47 18.86
N THR A 51 -9.04 -5.48 19.68
CA THR A 51 -9.84 -6.70 19.84
C THR A 51 -11.20 -6.42 20.48
N VAL A 52 -11.23 -5.57 21.52
CA VAL A 52 -12.47 -5.07 22.12
C VAL A 52 -13.32 -4.33 21.09
N SER A 53 -12.71 -3.46 20.29
CA SER A 53 -13.41 -2.70 19.23
C SER A 53 -13.98 -3.60 18.12
N LYS A 54 -13.50 -4.84 18.02
CA LYS A 54 -13.93 -5.86 17.06
C LYS A 54 -14.95 -6.86 17.64
N GLY A 55 -15.39 -6.66 18.88
CA GLY A 55 -16.46 -7.45 19.51
C GLY A 55 -16.02 -8.43 20.60
N HIS A 56 -14.73 -8.47 20.96
CA HIS A 56 -14.22 -9.31 22.03
C HIS A 56 -14.05 -8.50 23.33
N GLU A 57 -15.17 -8.21 24.01
CA GLU A 57 -15.23 -7.27 25.15
C GLU A 57 -14.33 -7.63 26.34
N ASN A 58 -14.04 -8.92 26.52
CA ASN A 58 -13.21 -9.41 27.64
C ASN A 58 -11.70 -9.38 27.34
N ALA A 59 -11.30 -8.85 26.18
CA ALA A 59 -9.91 -8.83 25.79
C ALA A 59 -9.08 -7.84 26.64
N THR A 60 -8.02 -8.34 27.25
CA THR A 60 -7.07 -7.51 28.02
C THR A 60 -5.66 -7.69 27.50
N ALA A 61 -4.78 -6.72 27.82
CA ALA A 61 -3.37 -6.80 27.45
C ALA A 61 -2.69 -8.09 27.96
N GLU A 62 -3.13 -8.61 29.10
CA GLU A 62 -2.48 -9.73 29.81
C GLU A 62 -3.00 -11.11 29.42
N ASN A 63 -4.30 -11.21 29.10
CA ASN A 63 -5.01 -12.47 28.92
C ASN A 63 -5.60 -12.65 27.51
N GLY A 64 -5.56 -11.61 26.67
CA GLY A 64 -6.04 -11.67 25.30
C GLY A 64 -7.55 -11.86 25.21
N PRO A 65 -8.08 -12.21 24.02
CA PRO A 65 -7.35 -12.37 22.77
C PRO A 65 -6.78 -11.05 22.22
N TRP A 66 -5.83 -11.13 21.28
CA TRP A 66 -5.16 -9.97 20.68
C TRP A 66 -5.29 -10.00 19.15
N ILE A 67 -5.77 -8.92 18.55
CA ILE A 67 -5.82 -8.73 17.11
C ILE A 67 -4.61 -7.88 16.69
N ILE A 68 -3.77 -8.47 15.84
CA ILE A 68 -2.67 -7.76 15.18
C ILE A 68 -3.17 -7.22 13.84
N THR A 69 -2.89 -5.95 13.56
CA THR A 69 -3.21 -5.27 12.30
C THR A 69 -1.93 -4.86 11.56
N LEU A 70 -2.08 -4.37 10.33
CA LEU A 70 -0.96 -3.88 9.52
C LEU A 70 -0.68 -2.38 9.69
N ASP A 71 -1.40 -1.71 10.58
CA ASP A 71 -1.12 -0.32 10.94
C ASP A 71 0.24 -0.22 11.63
N ALA A 72 0.99 0.85 11.36
CA ALA A 72 2.36 0.98 11.85
C ALA A 72 2.53 0.77 13.38
N PRO A 73 1.62 1.27 14.25
CA PRO A 73 1.70 1.03 15.68
C PRO A 73 1.50 -0.44 16.11
N SER A 74 0.87 -1.27 15.29
CA SER A 74 0.69 -2.71 15.53
C SER A 74 1.80 -3.54 14.85
N PHE A 75 2.12 -3.22 13.60
CA PHE A 75 3.11 -3.93 12.80
C PHE A 75 4.54 -3.81 13.33
N LEU A 76 4.99 -2.60 13.67
CA LEU A 76 6.40 -2.37 14.05
C LEU A 76 6.80 -3.13 15.32
N PRO A 77 6.02 -3.13 16.42
CA PRO A 77 6.36 -3.92 17.60
C PRO A 77 6.44 -5.42 17.32
N VAL A 78 5.60 -5.96 16.43
CA VAL A 78 5.66 -7.38 16.06
C VAL A 78 6.98 -7.71 15.36
N MET A 79 7.42 -6.86 14.43
CA MET A 79 8.70 -7.08 13.74
C MET A 79 9.91 -6.93 14.67
N GLN A 80 9.84 -6.02 15.64
CA GLN A 80 10.96 -5.66 16.51
C GLN A 80 11.10 -6.58 17.74
N HIS A 81 9.98 -7.05 18.30
CA HIS A 81 9.97 -7.64 19.64
C HIS A 81 9.36 -9.05 19.72
N ALA A 82 8.48 -9.44 18.79
CA ALA A 82 7.86 -10.76 18.86
C ALA A 82 8.93 -11.85 18.73
N LEU A 83 8.97 -12.81 19.67
CA LEU A 83 9.89 -13.94 19.63
C LEU A 83 9.40 -15.05 18.69
N ASN A 84 8.08 -15.20 18.55
CA ASN A 84 7.46 -16.16 17.64
C ASN A 84 7.81 -15.82 16.16
N ARG A 85 8.65 -16.67 15.56
CA ARG A 85 9.09 -16.53 14.16
C ARG A 85 7.94 -16.73 13.15
N PRO A 86 7.10 -17.77 13.26
CA PRO A 86 5.88 -17.89 12.45
C PRO A 86 5.02 -16.62 12.43
N LEU A 87 4.77 -16.01 13.59
CA LEU A 87 3.99 -14.77 13.68
C LEU A 87 4.66 -13.63 12.90
N ARG A 88 5.97 -13.44 13.06
CA ARG A 88 6.71 -12.43 12.28
C ARG A 88 6.63 -12.69 10.79
N GLU A 89 6.75 -13.95 10.37
CA GLU A 89 6.67 -14.31 8.95
C GLU A 89 5.29 -14.01 8.37
N GLU A 90 4.22 -14.42 9.05
CA GLU A 90 2.85 -14.18 8.60
C GLU A 90 2.55 -12.68 8.46
N VAL A 91 2.85 -11.90 9.51
CA VAL A 91 2.61 -10.47 9.53
C VAL A 91 3.48 -9.73 8.51
N TYR A 92 4.73 -10.15 8.33
CA TYR A 92 5.62 -9.59 7.31
C TYR A 92 5.09 -9.86 5.90
N ARG A 93 4.74 -11.11 5.59
CA ARG A 93 4.19 -11.49 4.28
C ARG A 93 2.94 -10.70 3.97
N ALA A 94 2.01 -10.63 4.92
CA ALA A 94 0.80 -9.84 4.77
C ALA A 94 1.12 -8.37 4.49
N TYR A 95 2.08 -7.77 5.20
CA TYR A 95 2.47 -6.37 5.03
C TYR A 95 3.05 -6.06 3.63
N VAL A 96 3.92 -6.94 3.10
CA VAL A 96 4.58 -6.73 1.81
C VAL A 96 3.70 -7.05 0.61
N THR A 97 2.67 -7.89 0.78
CA THR A 97 1.68 -8.21 -0.26
C THR A 97 0.39 -7.37 -0.15
N ARG A 98 0.40 -6.27 0.62
CA ARG A 98 -0.76 -5.39 0.68
C ARG A 98 -1.03 -4.75 -0.67
N ALA A 99 -2.31 -4.69 -1.03
CA ALA A 99 -2.79 -4.08 -2.27
C ALA A 99 -2.09 -4.61 -3.54
N SER A 100 -1.72 -5.89 -3.55
CA SER A 100 -1.04 -6.53 -4.69
C SER A 100 -1.85 -7.67 -5.34
N SER A 101 -3.11 -7.88 -4.94
CA SER A 101 -3.98 -8.93 -5.48
C SER A 101 -5.46 -8.65 -5.19
N GLY A 102 -6.35 -9.31 -5.95
CA GLY A 102 -7.79 -9.22 -5.76
C GLY A 102 -8.35 -7.81 -5.99
N ASP A 103 -9.39 -7.45 -5.24
CA ASP A 103 -10.12 -6.18 -5.40
C ASP A 103 -9.28 -4.93 -5.11
N PHE A 104 -8.16 -5.10 -4.40
CA PHE A 104 -7.26 -4.02 -3.99
C PHE A 104 -5.95 -4.03 -4.78
N ASP A 105 -5.84 -4.79 -5.87
CA ASP A 105 -4.61 -4.87 -6.66
C ASP A 105 -4.27 -3.51 -7.30
N ASN A 106 -3.15 -2.95 -6.87
CA ASN A 106 -2.61 -1.71 -7.40
C ASN A 106 -1.66 -1.90 -8.59
N THR A 107 -1.30 -3.13 -8.95
CA THR A 107 -0.47 -3.44 -10.12
C THR A 107 -1.00 -2.78 -11.42
N PRO A 108 -2.28 -2.95 -11.81
CA PRO A 108 -2.82 -2.28 -13.00
C PRO A 108 -2.89 -0.75 -12.86
N ILE A 109 -3.13 -0.23 -11.65
CA ILE A 109 -3.20 1.21 -11.38
C ILE A 109 -1.82 1.85 -11.57
N ILE A 110 -0.76 1.24 -11.04
CA ILE A 110 0.62 1.69 -11.21
C ILE A 110 0.98 1.74 -12.71
N ASN A 111 0.64 0.69 -13.46
CA ASN A 111 0.89 0.65 -14.90
C ASN A 111 0.20 1.81 -15.65
N GLN A 112 -1.04 2.14 -15.29
CA GLN A 112 -1.75 3.27 -15.87
C GLN A 112 -1.13 4.62 -15.48
N ILE A 113 -0.73 4.79 -14.21
CA ILE A 113 -0.03 5.99 -13.74
C ILE A 113 1.26 6.21 -14.53
N LEU A 114 2.07 5.16 -14.69
CA LEU A 114 3.33 5.23 -15.44
C LEU A 114 3.10 5.61 -16.91
N LYS A 115 2.11 4.98 -17.56
CA LYS A 115 1.72 5.31 -18.95
C LYS A 115 1.31 6.77 -19.11
N LEU A 116 0.50 7.29 -18.18
CA LEU A 116 0.03 8.68 -18.23
C LEU A 116 1.16 9.69 -17.90
N ARG A 117 2.07 9.36 -16.97
CA ARG A 117 3.25 10.19 -16.68
C ARG A 117 4.19 10.28 -17.88
N PHE A 118 4.44 9.15 -18.55
CA PHE A 118 5.28 9.10 -19.74
C PHE A 118 4.66 9.91 -20.90
N CYS A 119 3.38 9.71 -21.19
CA CYS A 119 2.67 10.44 -22.25
C CYS A 119 2.63 11.95 -21.96
N ASN A 120 2.36 12.36 -20.73
CA ASN A 120 2.39 13.76 -20.34
C ASN A 120 3.79 14.38 -20.51
N SER A 121 4.86 13.67 -20.16
CA SER A 121 6.24 14.13 -20.36
C SER A 121 6.58 14.31 -21.83
N PHE A 122 6.28 13.31 -22.67
CA PHE A 122 6.51 13.34 -24.11
C PHE A 122 5.73 14.49 -24.78
N PHE A 123 4.44 14.64 -24.45
CA PHE A 123 3.60 15.68 -25.02
C PHE A 123 4.02 17.08 -24.54
N CYS A 124 4.55 17.21 -23.33
CA CYS A 124 5.09 18.48 -22.82
C CYS A 124 6.40 18.86 -23.54
N GLN A 125 7.30 17.90 -23.78
CA GLN A 125 8.52 18.13 -24.58
C GLN A 125 8.20 18.51 -26.03
N HIS A 126 7.23 17.85 -26.66
CA HIS A 126 6.83 18.10 -28.05
C HIS A 126 6.00 19.39 -28.21
N LYS A 127 5.21 19.80 -27.20
CA LYS A 127 4.54 21.11 -27.21
C LYS A 127 5.49 22.29 -27.00
N TRP A 128 6.61 22.08 -26.30
CA TRP A 128 7.65 23.11 -26.17
C TRP A 128 8.47 23.28 -27.45
N THR A 129 8.65 22.22 -28.23
CA THR A 129 9.36 22.29 -29.53
C THR A 129 8.52 22.91 -30.65
N VAL A 130 7.19 22.96 -30.53
CA VAL A 130 6.30 23.52 -31.57
C VAL A 130 6.00 25.02 -31.34
N SER A 131 6.57 25.66 -30.31
CA SER A 131 6.35 27.10 -30.02
C SER A 131 7.57 28.00 -30.29
N ARG A 132 8.58 27.55 -31.03
CA ARG A 132 9.58 28.44 -31.64
C ARG A 132 9.78 28.07 -33.11
N ASP A 133 9.45 29.06 -33.92
CA ASP A 133 9.87 29.27 -35.30
C ASP A 133 9.20 28.47 -36.43
N PHE A 134 8.51 29.28 -37.24
CA PHE A 134 8.26 29.15 -38.66
C PHE A 134 9.37 28.40 -39.43
N SER A 135 8.96 27.68 -40.47
CA SER A 135 9.74 27.16 -41.61
C SER A 135 10.74 26.03 -41.35
N LEU A 136 10.31 24.77 -41.54
CA LEU A 136 10.77 23.82 -42.57
C LEU A 136 10.30 22.37 -42.24
N PRO A 137 9.95 21.53 -43.24
CA PRO A 137 9.50 20.16 -42.99
C PRO A 137 10.66 19.17 -43.16
N ILE A 138 11.13 18.52 -42.09
CA ILE A 138 12.03 17.36 -42.21
C ILE A 138 11.64 16.27 -41.20
N LEU A 139 10.83 15.33 -41.73
CA LEU A 139 10.83 13.88 -41.52
C LEU A 139 11.36 13.34 -40.18
N CYS A 140 10.42 12.87 -39.35
CA CYS A 140 10.65 11.89 -38.31
C CYS A 140 10.81 10.51 -38.98
N ASN A 141 12.00 9.91 -38.97
CA ASN A 141 12.22 8.54 -39.44
C ASN A 141 12.50 7.63 -38.24
N PRO A 142 11.70 6.58 -37.98
CA PRO A 142 11.93 5.67 -36.88
C PRO A 142 12.87 4.56 -37.35
N VAL A 143 14.16 4.69 -37.07
CA VAL A 143 15.08 3.55 -37.16
C VAL A 143 15.47 3.18 -35.75
N PHE A 144 14.71 2.26 -35.17
CA PHE A 144 15.17 1.13 -34.34
C PHE A 144 13.95 0.28 -33.98
N ALA A 145 13.48 -0.44 -34.99
CA ALA A 145 12.80 -1.72 -34.80
C ALA A 145 13.64 -2.76 -35.54
N LYS A 146 14.30 -3.62 -34.74
CA LYS A 146 15.30 -4.66 -35.03
C LYS A 146 16.75 -4.19 -35.12
#